data_AF-A0A7V9QA26-F1
#
_entry.id   AF-A0A7V9QA26-F1
#
_cell.length_a   1.000
_cell.length_b   1.000
_cell.length_c   1.000
_cell.angle_alpha   90.00
_cell.angle_beta   90.00
_cell.angle_gamma   90.00
#
_symmetry.space_group_name_H-M   'P 1'
#
loop_
_entity.id
_entity.type
_entity.pdbx_description
1 polymer ?
#
loop_
_entity_poly.entity_id
_entity_poly.type
_entity_poly.pdbx_seq_one_letter_code
_entity_poly.pdbx_strand_id
1 'polypeptide(L)'
;SALLGEEWVVVDVETTGGSPEHGHRVTEVAAVRVSDGVIRERFATLVNPERRIPSMIASITGITDAMVRAAPRFCDVASDLRDFLHGRVFVAHNATFDWRFVCSELDRSLGRSLDGRKLCTVKLARKLLPQLPSRSLDGLAIYFGLEIESRHRALDDAVATADVLLRLIHILEDRGISDWSGLETMLGARSPRRKRSAMPRSMESA
;
A
#
# COMPACT_ATOMS: atom_id res chain seq x y z
N SER A 1 -12.87 -6.16 17.11
CA SER A 1 -13.94 -5.30 16.56
C SER A 1 -14.43 -5.84 15.22
N ALA A 2 -15.46 -5.22 14.60
CA ALA A 2 -15.83 -5.53 13.22
C ALA A 2 -14.66 -5.27 12.26
N LEU A 3 -13.83 -4.24 12.49
CA LEU A 3 -12.61 -3.99 11.71
C LEU A 3 -11.59 -5.13 11.79
N LEU A 4 -11.40 -5.78 12.94
CA LEU A 4 -10.50 -6.93 13.02
C LEU A 4 -11.07 -8.17 12.29
N GLY A 5 -12.39 -8.29 12.21
CA GLY A 5 -13.08 -9.37 11.48
C GLY A 5 -13.30 -9.08 9.99
N GLU A 6 -12.88 -7.93 9.48
CA GLU A 6 -12.85 -7.65 8.04
C GLU A 6 -11.78 -8.49 7.35
N GLU A 7 -12.05 -8.86 6.09
CA GLU A 7 -11.08 -9.52 5.23
C GLU A 7 -10.25 -8.46 4.51
N TRP A 8 -9.05 -8.20 5.01
CA TRP A 8 -8.12 -7.25 4.42
C TRP A 8 -7.15 -7.98 3.49
N VAL A 9 -6.84 -7.38 2.35
CA VAL A 9 -5.74 -7.82 1.50
C VAL A 9 -4.77 -6.68 1.32
N VAL A 10 -3.60 -6.82 1.91
CA VAL A 10 -2.51 -5.85 1.81
C VAL A 10 -1.69 -6.17 0.58
N VAL A 11 -1.61 -5.23 -0.35
CA VAL A 11 -0.97 -5.39 -1.64
C VAL A 11 0.21 -4.45 -1.74
N ASP A 12 1.27 -4.94 -2.35
CA ASP A 12 2.41 -4.13 -2.79
C ASP A 12 2.83 -4.60 -4.19
N VAL A 13 3.23 -3.65 -5.04
CA VAL A 13 3.74 -3.95 -6.38
C VAL A 13 5.05 -3.22 -6.64
N GLU A 14 6.01 -3.96 -7.19
CA GLU A 14 7.18 -3.37 -7.83
C GLU A 14 6.92 -3.22 -9.32
N THR A 15 7.39 -2.13 -9.91
CA THR A 15 7.01 -1.77 -11.27
C THR A 15 8.19 -1.21 -12.06
N THR A 16 8.07 -1.24 -13.38
CA THR A 16 9.04 -0.64 -14.30
C THR A 16 9.03 0.90 -14.31
N GLY A 17 8.23 1.57 -13.46
CA GLY A 17 8.18 3.03 -13.34
C GLY A 17 6.87 3.59 -12.77
N GLY A 18 6.63 4.89 -12.93
CA GLY A 18 5.68 5.61 -12.05
C GLY A 18 4.19 5.52 -12.38
N SER A 19 3.79 5.04 -13.57
CA SER A 19 2.37 5.09 -13.98
C SER A 19 2.05 4.10 -15.10
N PRO A 20 0.97 3.30 -14.96
CA PRO A 20 0.53 2.37 -16.00
C PRO A 20 0.02 3.10 -17.26
N GLU A 21 -0.47 4.33 -17.14
CA GLU A 21 -0.93 5.15 -18.28
C GLU A 21 0.22 5.57 -19.21
N HIS A 22 1.45 5.64 -18.69
CA HIS A 22 2.67 5.80 -19.50
C HIS A 22 3.25 4.45 -19.93
N GLY A 23 2.45 3.39 -19.87
CA GLY A 23 2.77 2.04 -20.29
C GLY A 23 3.57 1.23 -19.29
N HIS A 24 3.96 1.78 -18.12
CA HIS A 24 4.73 1.02 -17.13
C HIS A 24 3.94 -0.21 -16.65
N ARG A 25 4.68 -1.26 -16.34
CA ARG A 25 4.18 -2.61 -16.03
C ARG A 25 4.69 -3.09 -14.69
N VAL A 26 3.95 -4.02 -14.08
CA VAL A 26 4.33 -4.71 -12.83
C VAL A 26 5.47 -5.70 -13.09
N THR A 27 6.45 -5.74 -12.18
CA THR A 27 7.61 -6.67 -12.17
C THR A 27 7.60 -7.63 -10.99
N GLU A 28 6.92 -7.29 -9.91
CA GLU A 28 6.64 -8.16 -8.77
C GLU A 28 5.29 -7.73 -8.18
N VAL A 29 4.48 -8.69 -7.74
CA VAL A 29 3.25 -8.42 -6.99
C VAL A 29 3.21 -9.32 -5.78
N ALA A 30 2.86 -8.73 -4.64
CA ALA A 30 2.54 -9.46 -3.44
C ALA A 30 1.19 -9.03 -2.89
N ALA A 31 0.48 -9.98 -2.30
CA ALA A 31 -0.77 -9.78 -1.59
C ALA A 31 -0.79 -10.66 -0.34
N VAL A 32 -1.13 -10.06 0.80
CA VAL A 32 -1.18 -10.71 2.10
C VAL A 32 -2.58 -10.57 2.67
N ARG A 33 -3.24 -11.70 2.93
CA ARG A 33 -4.57 -11.70 3.55
C ARG A 33 -4.44 -11.60 5.06
N VAL A 34 -5.15 -10.65 5.64
CA VAL A 34 -5.23 -10.44 7.09
C VAL A 34 -6.69 -10.59 7.52
N SER A 35 -6.93 -11.46 8.49
CA SER A 35 -8.24 -11.64 9.11
C SER A 35 -8.09 -12.02 10.57
N ASP A 36 -9.03 -11.57 11.41
CA ASP A 36 -9.00 -11.69 12.87
C ASP A 36 -7.69 -11.19 13.49
N GLY A 37 -7.14 -10.12 12.93
CA GLY A 37 -5.90 -9.52 13.40
C GLY A 37 -4.63 -10.31 13.08
N VAL A 38 -4.67 -11.32 12.21
CA VAL A 38 -3.49 -12.12 11.87
C VAL A 38 -3.36 -12.35 10.37
N ILE A 39 -2.11 -12.50 9.91
CA ILE A 39 -1.80 -12.86 8.52
C ILE A 39 -2.16 -14.34 8.30
N ARG A 40 -3.02 -14.62 7.31
CA ARG A 40 -3.52 -15.96 7.01
C ARG A 40 -2.85 -16.57 5.79
N GLU A 41 -2.79 -15.82 4.70
CA GLU A 41 -2.36 -16.32 3.40
C GLU A 41 -1.49 -15.28 2.70
N ARG A 42 -0.58 -15.76 1.85
CA ARG A 42 0.34 -14.94 1.08
C ARG A 42 0.30 -15.38 -0.38
N PHE A 43 0.25 -14.41 -1.26
CA PHE A 43 0.46 -14.55 -2.69
C PHE A 43 1.64 -13.65 -3.05
N ALA A 44 2.66 -14.19 -3.72
CA ALA A 44 3.79 -13.38 -4.18
C ALA A 44 4.39 -14.01 -5.42
N THR A 45 4.71 -13.19 -6.41
CA THR A 45 5.37 -13.66 -7.63
C THR A 45 6.11 -12.52 -8.33
N LEU A 46 7.28 -12.86 -8.90
CA LEU A 46 7.86 -12.03 -9.94
C LEU A 46 6.98 -12.12 -11.19
N VAL A 47 6.95 -11.04 -11.96
CA VAL A 47 6.16 -10.93 -13.18
C VAL A 47 7.05 -10.48 -14.31
N ASN A 48 6.97 -11.17 -15.45
CA ASN A 48 7.55 -10.70 -16.68
C ASN A 48 6.73 -9.48 -17.17
N PRO A 49 7.29 -8.26 -17.16
CA PRO A 49 6.58 -7.05 -17.55
C PRO A 49 6.45 -6.93 -19.08
N GLU A 50 7.04 -7.85 -19.85
CA GLU A 50 7.12 -7.82 -21.32
C GLU A 50 7.72 -6.51 -21.86
N ARG A 51 8.59 -5.89 -21.07
CA ARG A 51 9.34 -4.69 -21.41
C ARG A 51 10.62 -4.62 -20.59
N ARG A 52 11.56 -3.80 -21.03
CA ARG A 52 12.80 -3.56 -20.29
C ARG A 52 12.53 -2.86 -18.96
N ILE A 53 13.17 -3.34 -17.89
CA ILE A 53 13.22 -2.65 -16.60
C ILE A 53 14.30 -1.55 -16.68
N PRO A 54 13.97 -0.26 -16.44
CA PRO A 54 14.98 0.80 -16.39
C PRO A 54 16.04 0.53 -15.32
N SER A 55 17.31 0.85 -15.59
CA SER A 55 18.43 0.60 -14.67
C SER A 55 18.24 1.27 -13.30
N MET A 56 17.66 2.47 -13.27
CA MET A 56 17.31 3.17 -12.04
C MET A 56 16.31 2.38 -11.18
N ILE A 57 15.30 1.76 -11.80
CA ILE A 57 14.32 0.93 -11.10
C ILE A 57 14.96 -0.35 -10.58
N ALA A 58 15.76 -1.01 -11.42
CA ALA A 58 16.49 -2.21 -11.02
C ALA A 58 17.46 -1.93 -9.84
N SER A 59 18.05 -0.73 -9.76
CA SER A 59 18.91 -0.36 -8.62
C SER A 59 18.15 -0.12 -7.31
N ILE A 60 16.85 0.17 -7.37
CA ILE A 60 16.01 0.39 -6.18
C ILE A 60 15.43 -0.93 -5.68
N THR A 61 14.87 -1.71 -6.61
CA THR A 61 14.11 -2.94 -6.32
C THR A 61 14.97 -4.20 -6.30
N GLY A 62 16.17 -4.14 -6.90
CA GLY A 62 17.00 -5.31 -7.16
C GLY A 62 16.47 -6.23 -8.26
N ILE A 63 15.29 -5.94 -8.83
CA ILE A 63 14.67 -6.79 -9.86
C ILE A 63 15.29 -6.48 -11.23
N THR A 64 15.87 -7.50 -11.83
CA THR A 64 16.55 -7.38 -13.13
C THR A 64 15.76 -8.03 -14.26
N ASP A 65 16.01 -7.61 -15.51
CA ASP A 65 15.44 -8.25 -16.71
C ASP A 65 15.75 -9.76 -16.76
N ALA A 66 16.87 -10.20 -16.17
CA ALA A 66 17.24 -11.61 -16.11
C ALA A 66 16.32 -12.41 -15.17
N MET A 67 15.98 -11.85 -14.00
CA MET A 67 15.11 -12.48 -13.02
C MET A 67 13.69 -12.68 -13.56
N VAL A 68 13.15 -11.67 -14.23
CA VAL A 68 11.76 -11.69 -14.71
C VAL A 68 11.60 -12.36 -16.08
N ARG A 69 12.70 -12.70 -16.77
CA ARG A 69 12.63 -13.28 -18.12
C ARG A 69 11.82 -14.58 -18.17
N ALA A 70 12.02 -15.44 -17.18
CA ALA A 70 11.35 -16.74 -17.07
C ALA A 70 10.16 -16.71 -16.09
N ALA A 71 9.89 -15.55 -15.48
CA ALA A 71 8.73 -15.37 -14.62
C ALA A 71 7.43 -15.40 -15.45
N PRO A 72 6.28 -15.76 -14.85
CA PRO A 72 5.00 -15.68 -15.53
C PRO A 72 4.71 -14.25 -15.99
N ARG A 73 3.97 -14.09 -17.09
CA ARG A 73 3.41 -12.78 -17.45
C ARG A 73 2.23 -12.51 -16.52
N PHE A 74 1.83 -11.24 -16.42
CA PHE A 74 0.71 -10.89 -15.54
C PHE A 74 -0.57 -11.65 -15.92
N CYS A 75 -0.85 -11.86 -17.21
CA CYS A 75 -2.03 -12.61 -17.63
C CYS A 75 -2.06 -14.06 -17.17
N ASP A 76 -0.88 -14.66 -16.94
CA ASP A 76 -0.76 -16.04 -16.46
C ASP A 76 -1.13 -16.15 -14.96
N VAL A 77 -1.10 -15.04 -14.21
CA VAL A 77 -1.42 -15.00 -12.75
C VAL A 77 -2.65 -14.14 -12.41
N ALA A 78 -3.25 -13.50 -13.41
CA ALA A 78 -4.30 -12.50 -13.21
C ALA A 78 -5.55 -13.06 -12.53
N SER A 79 -5.99 -14.27 -12.91
CA SER A 79 -7.17 -14.90 -12.31
C SER A 79 -6.94 -15.21 -10.83
N ASP A 80 -5.80 -15.81 -10.49
CA ASP A 80 -5.45 -16.17 -9.12
C ASP A 80 -5.36 -14.93 -8.22
N LEU A 81 -4.71 -13.87 -8.71
CA LEU A 81 -4.64 -12.60 -7.98
C LEU A 81 -6.03 -11.97 -7.84
N ARG A 82 -6.87 -12.00 -8.88
CA ARG A 82 -8.25 -11.46 -8.79
C ARG A 82 -9.04 -12.20 -7.73
N ASP A 83 -8.97 -13.52 -7.70
CA ASP A 83 -9.69 -14.35 -6.72
C ASP A 83 -9.13 -14.16 -5.31
N PHE A 84 -7.82 -13.89 -5.17
CA PHE A 84 -7.19 -13.48 -3.91
C PHE A 84 -7.70 -12.11 -3.42
N LEU A 85 -8.10 -11.20 -4.32
CA LEU A 85 -8.57 -9.85 -3.97
C LEU A 85 -10.09 -9.72 -3.87
N HIS A 86 -10.85 -10.59 -4.55
CA HIS A 86 -12.29 -10.44 -4.73
C HIS A 86 -13.06 -10.44 -3.40
N GLY A 87 -13.97 -9.48 -3.23
CA GLY A 87 -14.83 -9.35 -2.05
C GLY A 87 -14.11 -8.88 -0.77
N ARG A 88 -12.83 -8.53 -0.85
CA ARG A 88 -11.99 -8.13 0.29
C ARG A 88 -11.61 -6.66 0.20
N VAL A 89 -11.19 -6.06 1.32
CA VAL A 89 -10.74 -4.67 1.33
C VAL A 89 -9.29 -4.60 0.84
N PHE A 90 -9.06 -3.91 -0.27
CA PHE A 90 -7.71 -3.67 -0.78
C PHE A 90 -6.99 -2.66 0.12
N VAL A 91 -5.81 -3.00 0.62
CA VAL A 91 -4.99 -2.13 1.46
C VAL A 91 -3.61 -1.98 0.85
N ALA A 92 -3.03 -0.78 0.89
CA ALA A 92 -1.64 -0.58 0.49
C ALA A 92 -1.05 0.70 1.09
N HIS A 93 0.29 0.75 1.17
CA HIS A 93 1.02 1.91 1.65
C HIS A 93 1.25 2.90 0.51
N ASN A 94 0.31 3.85 0.37
CA ASN A 94 0.07 4.67 -0.84
C ASN A 94 -0.83 4.00 -1.89
N ALA A 95 -1.90 3.35 -1.42
CA ALA A 95 -2.82 2.54 -2.22
C ALA A 95 -3.34 3.10 -3.57
N THR A 96 -3.27 4.40 -3.85
CA THR A 96 -3.59 4.88 -5.21
C THR A 96 -2.63 4.32 -6.25
N PHE A 97 -1.36 4.14 -5.90
CA PHE A 97 -0.32 3.64 -6.81
C PHE A 97 -0.58 2.17 -7.16
N ASP A 98 -0.59 1.31 -6.15
CA ASP A 98 -0.76 -0.14 -6.29
C ASP A 98 -2.10 -0.48 -6.96
N TRP A 99 -3.18 0.18 -6.51
CA TRP A 99 -4.50 0.01 -7.09
C TRP A 99 -4.52 0.27 -8.60
N ARG A 100 -3.87 1.34 -9.06
CA ARG A 100 -3.86 1.67 -10.50
C ARG A 100 -3.11 0.64 -11.32
N PHE A 101 -1.97 0.15 -10.82
CA PHE A 101 -1.20 -0.90 -11.49
C PHE A 101 -1.98 -2.21 -11.55
N VAL A 102 -2.51 -2.67 -10.41
CA VAL A 102 -3.27 -3.92 -10.35
C VAL A 102 -4.53 -3.84 -11.21
N CYS A 103 -5.30 -2.75 -11.15
CA CYS A 103 -6.47 -2.57 -12.03
C CYS A 103 -6.09 -2.56 -13.51
N SER A 104 -5.03 -1.84 -13.90
CA SER A 104 -4.58 -1.78 -15.29
C SER A 104 -4.16 -3.16 -15.82
N GLU A 105 -3.41 -3.92 -15.02
CA GLU A 105 -2.96 -5.25 -15.41
C GLU A 105 -4.10 -6.28 -15.45
N LEU A 106 -5.06 -6.21 -14.52
CA LEU A 106 -6.26 -7.05 -14.54
C LEU A 106 -7.18 -6.70 -15.71
N ASP A 107 -7.39 -5.41 -15.99
CA ASP A 107 -8.19 -4.97 -17.14
C ASP A 107 -7.58 -5.47 -18.45
N ARG A 108 -6.25 -5.30 -18.59
CA ARG A 108 -5.52 -5.81 -19.75
C ARG A 108 -5.59 -7.33 -19.89
N SER A 109 -5.54 -8.06 -18.78
CA SER A 109 -5.44 -9.53 -18.80
C SER A 109 -6.80 -10.22 -18.89
N LEU A 110 -7.84 -9.65 -18.28
CA LEU A 110 -9.15 -10.27 -18.07
C LEU A 110 -10.32 -9.42 -18.61
N GLY A 111 -10.06 -8.21 -19.12
CA GLY A 111 -11.09 -7.26 -19.55
C GLY A 111 -11.93 -6.70 -18.40
N ARG A 112 -11.42 -6.78 -17.16
CA ARG A 112 -12.11 -6.34 -15.94
C ARG A 112 -11.13 -5.78 -14.92
N SER A 113 -11.44 -4.59 -14.40
CA SER A 113 -10.75 -3.99 -13.26
C SER A 113 -11.29 -4.50 -11.92
N LEU A 114 -10.55 -4.24 -10.83
CA LEU A 114 -11.08 -4.42 -9.47
C LEU A 114 -12.19 -3.41 -9.19
N ASP A 115 -13.17 -3.88 -8.44
CA ASP A 115 -14.15 -3.07 -7.72
C ASP A 115 -13.97 -3.22 -6.21
N GLY A 116 -14.72 -2.44 -5.44
CA GLY A 116 -14.78 -2.58 -3.98
C GLY A 116 -13.98 -1.55 -3.20
N ARG A 117 -13.82 -1.86 -1.91
CA ARG A 117 -13.28 -0.96 -0.89
C ARG A 117 -11.77 -0.91 -0.96
N LYS A 118 -11.20 0.29 -0.78
CA LYS A 118 -9.76 0.47 -0.61
C LYS A 118 -9.39 1.32 0.60
N LEU A 119 -8.29 0.97 1.24
CA LEU A 119 -7.72 1.69 2.37
C LEU A 119 -6.24 2.01 2.10
N CYS A 120 -5.83 3.23 2.48
CA CYS A 120 -4.46 3.69 2.32
C CYS A 120 -3.85 3.92 3.71
N THR A 121 -2.84 3.14 4.10
CA THR A 121 -2.22 3.25 5.44
C THR A 121 -1.55 4.60 5.65
N VAL A 122 -1.02 5.24 4.61
CA VAL A 122 -0.51 6.63 4.67
C VAL A 122 -1.61 7.62 5.04
N LYS A 123 -2.80 7.51 4.44
CA LYS A 123 -3.93 8.41 4.76
C LYS A 123 -4.41 8.17 6.19
N LEU A 124 -4.52 6.90 6.58
CA LEU A 124 -4.93 6.51 7.92
C LEU A 124 -3.94 7.02 8.98
N ALA A 125 -2.64 6.74 8.80
CA ALA A 125 -1.58 7.24 9.69
C ALA A 125 -1.53 8.77 9.76
N ARG A 126 -1.79 9.48 8.66
CA ARG A 126 -1.86 10.96 8.69
C ARG A 126 -2.98 11.48 9.59
N LYS A 127 -4.11 10.77 9.66
CA LYS A 127 -5.25 11.13 10.52
C LYS A 127 -5.02 10.73 11.97
N LEU A 128 -4.50 9.53 12.20
CA LEU A 128 -4.33 8.99 13.55
C LEU A 128 -3.07 9.54 14.24
N LEU A 129 -2.01 9.77 13.47
CA LEU A 129 -0.69 10.12 13.97
C LEU A 129 -0.18 11.42 13.31
N PRO A 130 -0.90 12.55 13.41
CA PRO A 130 -0.52 13.81 12.77
C PRO A 130 0.79 14.41 13.31
N GLN A 131 1.25 13.98 14.48
CA GLN A 131 2.49 14.41 15.13
C GLN A 131 3.76 13.80 14.54
N LEU A 132 3.67 12.66 13.83
CA LEU A 132 4.86 12.02 13.30
C LEU A 132 5.57 12.90 12.26
N PRO A 133 6.89 12.80 12.08
CA PRO A 133 7.60 13.52 11.03
C PRO A 133 7.39 12.86 9.66
N SER A 134 7.41 11.52 9.60
CA SER A 134 7.24 10.73 8.37
C SER A 134 6.01 9.82 8.44
N ARG A 135 5.43 9.53 7.26
CA ARG A 135 4.47 8.42 7.06
C ARG A 135 4.97 7.47 5.97
N SER A 136 6.27 7.45 5.67
CA SER A 136 6.85 6.35 4.91
C SER A 136 6.70 5.06 5.68
N LEU A 137 6.80 3.92 4.98
CA LEU A 137 6.73 2.61 5.61
C LEU A 137 7.81 2.48 6.69
N ASP A 138 9.04 2.89 6.37
CA ASP A 138 10.17 2.95 7.31
C ASP A 138 9.85 3.81 8.54
N GLY A 139 9.25 4.99 8.33
CA GLY A 139 8.94 5.91 9.41
C GLY A 139 7.87 5.36 10.36
N LEU A 140 6.88 4.64 9.82
CA LEU A 140 5.86 3.98 10.64
C LEU A 140 6.39 2.71 11.31
N ALA A 141 7.23 1.93 10.62
CA ALA A 141 7.86 0.75 11.18
C ALA A 141 8.74 1.12 12.39
N ILE A 142 9.59 2.14 12.25
CA ILE A 142 10.39 2.68 13.37
C ILE A 142 9.49 3.12 14.53
N TYR A 143 8.41 3.86 14.24
CA TYR A 143 7.49 4.34 15.28
C TYR A 143 6.82 3.20 16.06
N PHE A 144 6.45 2.12 15.37
CA PHE A 144 5.78 0.97 15.95
C PHE A 144 6.75 -0.12 16.47
N GLY A 145 8.06 0.06 16.30
CA GLY A 145 9.06 -0.96 16.65
C GLY A 145 8.94 -2.23 15.80
N LEU A 146 8.64 -2.08 14.51
CA LEU A 146 8.53 -3.17 13.54
C LEU A 146 9.84 -3.33 12.78
N GLU A 147 10.24 -4.57 12.54
CA GLU A 147 11.36 -4.90 11.67
C GLU A 147 10.86 -5.13 10.24
N ILE A 148 11.61 -4.66 9.26
CA ILE A 148 11.35 -4.92 7.84
C ILE A 148 12.53 -5.73 7.31
N GLU A 149 12.30 -6.97 6.88
CA GLU A 149 13.35 -7.89 6.47
C GLU A 149 14.12 -7.40 5.24
N SER A 150 13.41 -7.07 4.15
CA SER A 150 14.00 -6.47 2.95
C SER A 150 13.10 -5.41 2.34
N ARG A 151 13.52 -4.14 2.38
CA ARG A 151 12.83 -3.07 1.66
C ARG A 151 12.88 -3.27 0.15
N HIS A 152 11.82 -2.86 -0.54
CA HIS A 152 11.67 -2.95 -1.99
C HIS A 152 11.62 -4.38 -2.53
N ARG A 153 11.11 -5.28 -1.68
CA ARG A 153 10.61 -6.59 -2.05
C ARG A 153 9.14 -6.61 -1.72
N ALA A 154 8.30 -6.90 -2.72
CA ALA A 154 6.87 -6.66 -2.60
C ALA A 154 6.26 -7.44 -1.41
N LEU A 155 6.70 -8.66 -1.16
CA LEU A 155 6.16 -9.47 -0.06
C LEU A 155 6.51 -8.89 1.31
N ASP A 156 7.76 -8.50 1.52
CA ASP A 156 8.24 -7.99 2.81
C ASP A 156 7.60 -6.63 3.11
N ASP A 157 7.43 -5.79 2.08
CA ASP A 157 6.74 -4.50 2.17
C ASP A 157 5.24 -4.67 2.43
N ALA A 158 4.59 -5.67 1.82
CA ALA A 158 3.20 -6.02 2.10
C ALA A 158 3.01 -6.55 3.53
N VAL A 159 3.92 -7.39 4.03
CA VAL A 159 3.90 -7.88 5.42
C VAL A 159 4.10 -6.73 6.41
N ALA A 160 5.12 -5.89 6.21
CA ALA A 160 5.34 -4.71 7.04
C ALA A 160 4.13 -3.75 7.01
N THR A 161 3.48 -3.59 5.85
CA THR A 161 2.26 -2.80 5.73
C THR A 161 1.08 -3.44 6.45
N ALA A 162 0.98 -4.77 6.49
CA ALA A 162 -0.02 -5.48 7.28
C ALA A 162 0.16 -5.26 8.78
N ASP A 163 1.40 -5.33 9.27
CA ASP A 163 1.68 -5.04 10.67
C ASP A 163 1.34 -3.59 11.02
N VAL A 164 1.72 -2.63 10.15
CA VAL A 164 1.33 -1.23 10.30
C VAL A 164 -0.20 -1.07 10.30
N LEU A 165 -0.93 -1.76 9.42
CA LEU A 165 -2.39 -1.73 9.38
C LEU A 165 -2.97 -2.18 10.72
N LEU A 166 -2.51 -3.30 11.28
CA LEU A 166 -2.99 -3.83 12.55
C LEU A 166 -2.74 -2.87 13.71
N ARG A 167 -1.56 -2.21 13.76
CA ARG A 167 -1.28 -1.16 14.76
C ARG A 167 -2.22 0.03 14.61
N LEU A 168 -2.52 0.44 13.38
CA LEU A 168 -3.46 1.54 13.12
C LEU A 168 -4.90 1.16 13.45
N ILE A 169 -5.32 -0.09 13.23
CA ILE A 169 -6.64 -0.60 13.64
C ILE A 169 -6.78 -0.54 15.16
N HIS A 170 -5.75 -0.94 15.91
CA HIS A 170 -5.81 -0.84 17.37
C HIS A 170 -6.00 0.61 17.86
N ILE A 171 -5.30 1.57 17.24
CA ILE A 171 -5.49 3.00 17.54
C ILE A 171 -6.91 3.48 17.18
N LEU A 172 -7.54 2.93 16.14
CA LEU A 172 -8.94 3.23 15.81
C LEU A 172 -9.88 2.74 16.91
N GLU A 173 -9.69 1.50 17.36
CA GLU A 173 -10.49 0.88 18.42
C GLU A 173 -10.39 1.66 19.73
N ASP A 174 -9.19 2.09 20.12
CA ASP A 174 -8.95 2.95 21.29
C ASP A 174 -9.68 4.29 21.20
N ARG A 175 -10.00 4.75 19.99
CA ARG A 175 -10.78 5.97 19.72
C ARG A 175 -12.27 5.70 19.54
N GLY A 176 -12.73 4.47 19.78
CA GLY A 176 -14.12 4.06 19.62
C GLY A 176 -14.55 3.82 18.17
N ILE A 177 -13.62 3.78 17.22
CA ILE A 177 -13.90 3.49 15.81
C ILE A 177 -13.66 1.99 15.59
N SER A 178 -14.75 1.23 15.44
CA SER A 178 -14.70 -0.24 15.46
C SER A 178 -15.31 -0.91 14.23
N ASP A 179 -15.85 -0.13 13.28
CA ASP A 179 -16.44 -0.60 12.03
C ASP A 179 -16.04 0.24 10.82
N TRP A 180 -16.44 -0.21 9.63
CA TRP A 180 -16.14 0.45 8.37
C TRP A 180 -16.77 1.85 8.26
N SER A 181 -18.01 2.01 8.74
CA SER A 181 -18.75 3.28 8.67
C SER A 181 -18.04 4.39 9.46
N GLY A 182 -17.57 4.08 10.67
CA GLY A 182 -16.79 4.99 11.48
C GLY A 182 -15.44 5.32 10.85
N LEU A 183 -14.76 4.32 10.25
CA LEU A 183 -13.52 4.52 9.51
C LEU A 183 -13.72 5.48 8.33
N GLU A 184 -14.74 5.27 7.51
CA GLU A 184 -15.07 6.14 6.36
C GLU A 184 -15.38 7.56 6.80
N THR A 185 -16.21 7.71 7.84
CA THR A 185 -16.56 9.02 8.41
C THR A 185 -15.31 9.78 8.84
N MET A 186 -14.38 9.11 9.53
CA MET A 186 -13.12 9.71 9.99
C MET A 186 -12.20 10.09 8.82
N LEU A 187 -12.09 9.24 7.80
CA LEU A 187 -11.28 9.53 6.61
C LEU A 187 -11.87 10.68 5.77
N GLY A 188 -13.20 10.81 5.72
CA GLY A 188 -13.93 11.87 5.02
C GLY A 188 -13.92 13.23 5.73
N ALA A 189 -13.78 13.26 7.06
CA ALA A 189 -13.73 14.50 7.82
C ALA A 189 -12.54 15.38 7.39
N ARG A 190 -12.74 16.70 7.23
CA ARG A 190 -11.63 17.62 6.92
C ARG A 190 -10.72 17.80 8.13
N SER A 191 -9.40 17.77 7.94
CA SER A 191 -8.47 18.12 9.02
C SER A 191 -8.58 19.62 9.34
N PRO A 192 -8.56 20.05 10.61
CA PRO A 192 -8.57 21.47 10.95
C PRO A 192 -7.34 22.15 10.32
N ARG A 193 -7.57 23.29 9.66
CA ARG A 193 -6.48 24.10 9.08
C ARG A 193 -5.50 24.48 10.18
N ARG A 194 -4.22 24.06 10.07
CA ARG A 194 -3.14 24.65 10.87
C ARG A 194 -3.13 26.15 10.60
N LYS A 195 -3.43 26.98 11.60
CA LYS A 195 -3.12 28.42 11.55
C LYS A 195 -1.60 28.51 11.40
N ARG A 196 -1.12 29.10 10.30
CA ARG A 196 0.29 29.47 10.17
C ARG A 196 0.56 30.46 11.31
N SER A 197 1.43 30.12 12.25
CA SER A 197 1.95 31.11 13.19
C SER A 197 2.65 32.18 12.36
N ALA A 198 2.21 33.43 12.48
CA ALA A 198 2.94 34.55 11.91
C ALA A 198 4.35 34.52 12.49
N MET A 199 5.37 34.52 11.63
CA MET A 199 6.74 34.74 12.13
C MET A 199 6.79 36.15 12.74
N PRO A 200 7.37 36.32 13.94
CA PRO A 200 7.59 37.65 14.47
C PRO A 200 8.53 38.40 13.52
N ARG A 201 8.11 39.59 13.08
CA ARG A 201 9.00 40.53 12.39
C ARG A 201 10.12 40.87 13.36
N SER A 202 11.36 40.50 13.01
CA SER A 202 12.55 41.00 13.68
C SER A 202 12.55 42.52 13.59
N MET A 203 12.67 43.17 14.75
CA MET A 203 12.92 44.59 14.88
C MET A 203 14.26 44.92 14.21
N GLU A 204 14.22 45.70 13.13
CA GLU A 204 15.36 46.51 12.71
C GLU A 204 15.41 47.74 13.62
N SER A 205 16.52 47.88 14.36
CA SER A 205 16.95 49.13 14.95
C SER A 205 18.47 49.10 15.14
N ALA A 206 19.19 49.78 14.24
CA ALA A 206 20.31 50.70 14.50
C ALA A 206 20.97 51.06 13.17
#